data_AF-A0A193KZW7-F1
#
_entry.id   AF-A0A193KZW7-F1
#
_cell.length_a   1.000
_cell.length_b   1.000
_cell.length_c   1.000
_cell.angle_alpha   90.00
_cell.angle_beta   90.00
_cell.angle_gamma   90.00
#
_symmetry.space_group_name_H-M   'P 1'
#
loop_
_entity.id
_entity.type
_entity.pdbx_description
1 polymer ?
#
loop_
_entity_poly.entity_id
_entity_poly.type
_entity_poly.pdbx_seq_one_letter_code
_entity_poly.pdbx_strand_id
1 'polypeptide(L)' 'MVRLGWVRSPQSIEVRFGTSRAGAVDVALYTTASVDAVVPAHPEVDWEQLRAVEKGRRSPLASLRTAPASATA' A
#
# COMPACT_ATOMS: atom_id res chain seq x y z
N MET A 1 -7.12 -6.29 -8.10
CA MET A 1 -6.69 -5.41 -6.99
C MET A 1 -5.80 -4.33 -7.60
N VAL A 2 -6.06 -3.05 -7.33
CA VAL A 2 -5.25 -1.93 -7.84
C VAL A 2 -4.15 -1.61 -6.81
N ARG A 3 -2.91 -1.39 -7.27
CA ARG A 3 -1.78 -0.97 -6.41
C ARG A 3 -1.39 0.44 -6.82
N LEU A 4 -1.57 1.44 -5.96
CA LEU A 4 -1.27 2.83 -6.32
C LEU A 4 0.19 3.22 -6.11
N GLY A 5 0.93 2.46 -5.29
CA GLY A 5 2.37 2.69 -5.06
C GLY A 5 2.71 3.87 -4.15
N TRP A 6 1.73 4.44 -3.44
CA TRP A 6 1.89 5.66 -2.64
C TRP A 6 2.65 5.47 -1.33
N VAL A 7 2.53 4.30 -0.70
CA VAL A 7 3.25 3.99 0.53
C VAL A 7 4.48 3.17 0.19
N ARG A 8 5.67 3.70 0.52
CA ARG A 8 6.90 2.91 0.53
C ARG A 8 7.16 2.37 1.92
N SER A 9 7.58 1.10 1.95
CA SER A 9 8.10 0.47 3.15
C SER A 9 9.54 0.93 3.37
N PRO A 10 9.87 1.59 4.49
CA PRO A 10 11.26 1.93 4.80
C PRO A 10 12.08 0.69 5.19
N GLN A 11 11.42 -0.40 5.58
CA GLN A 11 12.05 -1.61 6.09
C GLN A 11 11.34 -2.87 5.58
N SER A 12 12.08 -3.97 5.45
CA SER A 12 11.53 -5.31 5.26
C SER A 12 12.13 -6.25 6.30
N ILE A 13 11.38 -7.26 6.70
CA ILE A 13 11.87 -8.33 7.58
C ILE A 13 11.68 -9.68 6.93
N GLU A 14 12.68 -10.56 7.05
CA GLU A 14 12.54 -11.95 6.65
C GLU A 14 11.66 -12.69 7.67
N VAL A 15 10.54 -13.24 7.22
CA VAL A 15 9.67 -14.09 8.03
C VAL A 15 9.75 -15.51 7.53
N ARG A 16 10.07 -16.46 8.42
CA ARG A 16 10.18 -17.88 8.11
C ARG A 16 8.91 -18.62 8.51
N PHE A 17 8.24 -19.21 7.54
CA PHE A 17 7.14 -20.13 7.76
C PHE A 17 7.66 -21.59 7.77
N GLY A 18 7.59 -22.24 8.93
CA GLY A 18 8.04 -23.62 9.11
C GLY A 18 9.57 -23.78 9.26
N THR A 19 10.05 -25.03 9.18
CA THR A 19 11.46 -25.38 9.47
C THR A 19 12.39 -25.35 8.25
N SER A 20 11.87 -25.21 7.03
CA SER A 20 12.68 -25.25 5.80
C SER A 20 13.10 -23.86 5.31
N ARG A 21 14.26 -23.78 4.65
CA ARG A 21 14.77 -22.55 4.01
C ARG A 21 13.87 -22.03 2.88
N ALA A 22 12.99 -22.87 2.34
CA ALA A 22 12.04 -22.50 1.28
C ALA A 22 10.82 -21.70 1.79
N GLY A 23 10.69 -21.49 3.11
CA GLY A 23 9.58 -20.74 3.72
C GLY A 23 9.91 -19.31 4.14
N ALA A 24 11.10 -18.78 3.79
CA ALA A 24 11.47 -17.41 4.09
C ALA A 24 10.84 -16.43 3.10
N VAL A 25 10.11 -15.42 3.59
CA VAL A 25 9.47 -14.37 2.79
C VAL A 25 9.80 -13.02 3.39
N ASP A 26 10.23 -12.07 2.56
CA ASP A 26 10.38 -10.67 2.97
C ASP A 26 9.01 -9.99 3.11
N VAL A 27 8.73 -9.51 4.31
CA VAL A 27 7.52 -8.76 4.63
C VAL A 27 7.88 -7.28 4.82
N ALA A 28 7.28 -6.43 3.99
CA ALA A 28 7.37 -4.99 4.10
C ALA A 28 6.72 -4.48 5.39
N LEU A 29 7.46 -3.73 6.21
CA LEU A 29 6.95 -3.08 7.40
C LEU A 29 6.59 -1.62 7.14
N TYR A 30 5.32 -1.29 7.33
CA TYR A 30 4.82 0.07 7.20
C TYR A 30 4.71 0.73 8.57
N THR A 31 5.25 1.94 8.69
CA THR A 31 5.07 2.75 9.91
C THR A 31 3.77 3.55 9.81
N THR A 32 3.17 3.88 10.95
CA THR A 32 1.98 4.75 11.01
C THR A 32 2.23 6.07 10.29
N ALA A 33 3.40 6.69 10.51
CA ALA A 33 3.79 7.91 9.83
C ALA A 33 3.84 7.78 8.29
N SER A 34 4.29 6.64 7.76
CA SER A 34 4.30 6.37 6.32
C SER A 34 2.89 6.29 5.73
N VAL A 35 1.90 5.84 6.51
CA VAL A 35 0.50 5.76 6.10
C VAL A 35 -0.17 7.14 6.25
N ASP A 36 0.07 7.83 7.36
CA ASP A 36 -0.51 9.15 7.63
C ASP A 36 -0.07 10.19 6.61
N ALA A 37 1.15 10.07 6.08
CA ALA A 37 1.67 10.95 5.03
C ALA A 37 0.90 10.87 3.70
N VAL A 38 0.13 9.80 3.45
CA VAL A 38 -0.62 9.63 2.19
C VAL A 38 -1.71 10.69 2.05
N VAL A 39 -2.42 11.00 3.14
CA VAL A 39 -3.55 11.94 3.11
C VAL A 39 -3.12 13.34 2.66
N PRO A 40 -2.12 13.99 3.28
CA PRO A 40 -1.65 15.29 2.83
C PRO A 40 -0.87 15.25 1.50
N ALA A 41 -0.28 14.11 1.11
CA ALA A 41 0.44 13.98 -0.16
C ALA A 41 -0.48 13.85 -1.39
N HIS A 42 -1.74 13.48 -1.17
CA HIS A 42 -2.73 13.32 -2.24
C HIS A 42 -3.98 14.19 -1.97
N PRO A 43 -3.84 15.53 -2.05
CA PRO A 43 -4.97 16.45 -1.88
C PRO A 43 -6.01 16.32 -3.00
N GLU A 44 -5.66 15.70 -4.13
CA GLU A 44 -6.58 15.39 -5.22
C GLU A 44 -7.62 14.31 -4.87
N VAL A 45 -7.43 13.60 -3.75
CA VAL A 45 -8.36 12.56 -3.27
C VAL A 45 -9.33 13.17 -2.27
N ASP A 46 -10.63 12.98 -2.54
CA ASP A 46 -11.67 13.23 -1.53
C ASP A 46 -11.68 12.06 -0.52
N TRP A 47 -10.96 12.27 0.59
CA TRP A 47 -10.81 11.28 1.65
C TRP A 47 -12.09 11.04 2.44
N GLU A 48 -12.98 12.03 2.54
CA GLU A 48 -14.28 11.87 3.21
C GLU A 48 -15.21 11.02 2.36
N GLN A 49 -15.28 11.31 1.05
CA GLN A 49 -16.04 10.46 0.12
C GLN A 49 -15.52 9.02 0.13
N LEU A 50 -14.20 8.84 0.16
CA LEU A 50 -13.61 7.50 0.19
C LEU A 50 -14.01 6.72 1.46
N ARG A 51 -14.06 7.38 2.62
CA ARG A 51 -14.51 6.77 3.89
C ARG A 51 -15.99 6.38 3.89
N ALA A 52 -16.81 7.11 3.12
CA ALA A 52 -18.24 6.85 3.00
C ALA A 52 -18.60 5.75 1.98
N VAL A 53 -17.62 5.18 1.26
CA VAL A 53 -17.89 4.15 0.24
C VAL A 53 -18.45 2.88 0.89
N GLU A 54 -19.67 2.51 0.48
CA GLU A 54 -20.32 1.30 0.94
C GLU A 54 -19.60 0.02 0.48
N LYS A 55 -19.68 -1.03 1.31
CA LYS A 55 -19.18 -2.35 0.96
C LYS A 55 -19.83 -2.85 -0.34
N GLY A 56 -19.02 -3.41 -1.23
CA GLY A 56 -19.47 -3.94 -2.52
C GLY A 56 -19.51 -2.90 -3.65
N ARG A 57 -19.29 -1.61 -3.34
CA ARG A 57 -19.10 -0.56 -4.36
C ARG A 57 -17.65 -0.46 -4.77
N ARG A 58 -17.42 -0.09 -6.03
CA ARG A 58 -16.07 0.14 -6.56
C ARG A 58 -15.51 1.44 -5.97
N SER A 59 -14.32 1.35 -5.37
CA SER A 59 -13.64 2.51 -4.77
C SER A 59 -13.27 3.55 -5.83
N PRO A 60 -13.44 4.87 -5.55
CA PRO A 60 -12.97 5.96 -6.40
C PRO A 60 -11.48 5.89 -6.72
N LEU A 61 -10.68 5.33 -5.80
CA LEU A 61 -9.24 5.12 -5.98
C LEU A 61 -8.90 4.21 -7.17
N ALA A 62 -9.83 3.35 -7.60
CA ALA A 62 -9.59 2.44 -8.71
C ALA A 62 -9.52 3.13 -10.08
N SER A 63 -9.92 4.40 -10.16
CA SER A 63 -9.84 5.21 -11.38
C SER A 63 -8.53 6.01 -11.47
N LEU A 64 -7.75 6.06 -10.38
CA LEU A 64 -6.51 6.82 -10.35
C LEU A 64 -5.39 6.08 -11.11
N ARG A 65 -4.55 6.86 -11.79
CA ARG A 65 -3.37 6.31 -12.44
C ARG A 65 -2.43 5.75 -11.37
N THR A 66 -2.04 4.51 -11.56
CA THR A 66 -1.03 3.85 -10.72
C THR A 66 0.32 4.50 -10.98
N ALA A 67 1.05 4.89 -9.92
CA ALA A 67 2.44 5.26 -10.07
C ALA A 67 3.23 4.01 -10.54
N PRO A 68 4.13 4.12 -11.54
CA PRO A 68 4.94 2.97 -11.94
C PRO A 68 5.71 2.47 -10.72
N ALA A 69 5.62 1.16 -10.46
CA ALA A 69 6.45 0.52 -9.45
C ALA A 69 7.90 0.87 -9.80
N SER A 70 8.62 1.58 -8.93
CA SER A 70 10.05 1.77 -9.15
C SER A 70 10.67 0.39 -9.16
N ALA A 71 11.07 -0.04 -10.34
CA ALA A 71 11.89 -1.21 -10.54
C ALA A 71 13.21 -0.92 -9.81
N THR A 72 13.42 -1.60 -8.69
CA THR A 72 14.73 -1.66 -8.05
C THR A 72 15.64 -2.43 -9.02
N ALA A 73 16.68 -1.77 -9.52
CA ALA A 73 17.76 -2.37 -10.29
C ALA A 73 18.76 -3.06 -9.35
#